data_AF-A0A519CIF4-F1
#
_entry.id   AF-A0A519CIF4-F1
#
_cell.length_a   1.000
_cell.length_b   1.000
_cell.length_c   1.000
_cell.angle_alpha   90.00
_cell.angle_beta   90.00
_cell.angle_gamma   90.00
#
_symmetry.space_group_name_H-M   'P 1'
#
loop_
_entity.id
_entity.type
_entity.pdbx_description
1 polymer ?
#
loop_
_entity_poly.entity_id
_entity_poly.type
_entity_poly.pdbx_seq_one_letter_code
_entity_poly.pdbx_strand_id
1 'polypeptide(L)' 'MDRLFRSTIDCLATVEELDEFGIGIQFCESGGQPLDLSSAVGRMLITILAAFGEMERNLISEQTRMAIHLR' A
#
# COMPACT_ATOMS: atom_id res chain seq x y z
N MET A 1 -2.72 -6.98 -2.50
CA MET A 1 -2.88 -5.61 -1.98
C MET A 1 -4.32 -5.10 -2.11
N ASP A 2 -4.93 -5.13 -3.30
CA ASP A 2 -6.31 -4.59 -3.51
C ASP A 2 -7.46 -5.30 -2.76
N ARG A 3 -7.24 -6.47 -2.16
CA ARG A 3 -8.27 -7.19 -1.38
C ARG A 3 -8.06 -7.16 0.13
N LEU A 4 -6.94 -6.60 0.59
CA LEU A 4 -6.60 -6.56 2.02
C LEU A 4 -6.85 -5.18 2.65
N PHE A 5 -6.79 -4.10 1.86
CA PHE A 5 -6.89 -2.73 2.38
C PHE A 5 -7.74 -1.85 1.46
N ARG A 6 -8.60 -1.03 2.07
CA ARG A 6 -9.58 -0.17 1.37
C ARG A 6 -8.93 1.06 0.72
N SER A 7 -7.70 1.37 1.13
CA SER A 7 -6.86 2.45 0.61
C SER A 7 -5.39 2.13 0.91
N THR A 8 -4.47 2.75 0.18
CA THR A 8 -3.03 2.78 0.53
C THR A 8 -2.83 3.27 1.96
N ILE A 9 -3.55 4.33 2.35
CA ILE A 9 -3.40 4.95 3.67
C ILE A 9 -3.83 3.95 4.74
N ASP A 10 -4.92 3.21 4.52
CA ASP A 10 -5.35 2.12 5.40
C ASP A 10 -4.29 1.01 5.48
N CYS A 11 -3.64 0.66 4.37
CA CYS A 11 -2.58 -0.35 4.35
C CYS A 11 -1.40 0.08 5.23
N LEU A 12 -0.89 1.30 5.05
CA LEU A 12 0.21 1.82 5.86
C LEU A 12 -0.18 1.94 7.34
N ALA A 13 -1.35 2.51 7.63
CA ALA A 13 -1.84 2.65 8.99
C ALA A 13 -2.01 1.29 9.69
N THR A 14 -2.55 0.28 9.01
CA THR A 14 -2.71 -1.07 9.58
C THR A 14 -1.35 -1.75 9.79
N VAL A 15 -0.38 -1.53 8.91
CA VAL A 15 0.98 -2.05 9.08
C VAL A 15 1.67 -1.40 10.28
N GLU A 16 1.53 -0.08 10.48
CA GLU A 16 2.02 0.62 11.67
C GLU A 16 1.34 0.13 12.94
N GLU A 17 0.02 0.01 12.95
CA GLU A 17 -0.75 -0.49 14.10
C GLU A 17 -0.26 -1.90 14.50
N LEU A 18 -0.05 -2.78 13.53
CA LEU A 18 0.46 -4.13 13.76
C LEU A 18 1.90 -4.12 14.28
N ASP A 19 2.76 -3.22 13.81
CA ASP A 19 4.13 -3.05 14.32
C ASP A 19 4.12 -2.56 15.78
N GLU A 20 3.20 -1.66 16.16
CA GLU A 20 3.01 -1.20 17.55
C GLU A 20 2.59 -2.34 18.49
N PHE A 21 1.81 -3.30 17.99
CA PHE A 21 1.48 -4.52 18.73
C PHE A 21 2.62 -5.57 18.73
N GLY A 22 3.77 -5.28 18.10
CA GLY A 22 4.89 -6.21 17.94
C GLY A 22 4.61 -7.36 16.97
N ILE A 23 3.61 -7.19 16.10
CA ILE A 23 3.17 -8.19 15.12
C ILE A 23 3.85 -7.90 13.78
N GLY A 24 4.97 -8.59 13.52
CA GLY A 24 5.66 -8.52 12.24
C GLY A 24 4.85 -9.21 11.13
N ILE A 25 4.55 -8.46 10.06
CA ILE A 25 3.93 -9.04 8.86
C ILE A 25 5.04 -9.54 7.94
N GLN A 26 4.98 -10.83 7.63
CA GLN A 26 5.88 -11.46 6.67
C GLN A 26 5.08 -11.92 5.45
N PHE A 27 5.40 -11.39 4.27
CA PHE A 27 4.83 -11.92 3.03
C PHE A 27 5.59 -13.18 2.62
N CYS A 28 4.94 -14.32 2.82
CA CYS A 28 5.40 -15.61 2.31
C CYS A 28 4.92 -15.78 0.86
N GLU A 29 5.63 -15.22 -0.11
CA GLU A 29 5.45 -15.64 -1.51
C GLU A 29 6.16 -16.97 -1.76
N SER A 30 5.49 -17.91 -2.44
CA SER A 30 6.08 -19.21 -2.77
C SER A 30 7.19 -19.03 -3.81
N GLY A 31 8.45 -18.99 -3.34
CA GLY A 31 9.64 -18.98 -4.20
C GLY A 31 10.55 -17.75 -4.07
N GLY A 32 10.19 -16.76 -3.24
CA GLY A 32 10.99 -15.55 -2.98
C GLY A 32 11.59 -15.51 -1.58
N GLN A 33 12.55 -14.61 -1.34
CA GLN A 33 12.95 -14.28 0.03
C GLN A 33 11.74 -13.67 0.75
N PRO A 34 11.44 -14.11 1.99
CA PRO A 34 10.32 -13.56 2.73
C PRO A 34 10.55 -12.06 2.96
N LEU A 35 9.61 -11.25 2.49
CA LEU A 35 9.66 -9.81 2.72
C LEU A 35 9.18 -9.55 4.14
N ASP A 36 10.13 -9.26 5.02
CA ASP A 36 9.88 -8.85 6.39
C ASP A 36 9.54 -7.36 6.44
N LEU A 37 8.27 -7.04 6.72
CA LEU A 37 7.79 -5.66 6.82
C LEU A 37 8.20 -4.97 8.12
N SER A 38 8.70 -5.70 9.14
CA SER A 38 9.25 -5.10 10.36
C SER A 38 10.66 -4.52 10.16
N SER A 39 11.33 -4.92 9.08
CA SER A 39 12.64 -4.41 8.71
C SER A 39 12.56 -2.98 8.14
N ALA A 40 13.62 -2.18 8.32
CA ALA A 40 13.70 -0.83 7.76
C ALA A 40 13.52 -0.80 6.23
N VAL A 41 14.01 -1.84 5.54
CA VAL A 41 13.86 -2.00 4.09
C VAL A 41 12.42 -2.37 3.72
N GLY A 42 11.79 -3.27 4.48
CA GLY A 42 10.38 -3.64 4.30
C GLY A 42 9.44 -2.44 4.47
N ARG A 43 9.66 -1.63 5.53
CA ARG A 43 8.93 -0.37 5.74
C ARG A 43 9.12 0.63 4.61
N MET A 44 10.34 0.79 4.11
CA MET A 44 10.61 1.66 2.96
C MET A 44 9.88 1.17 1.70
N LEU A 45 9.96 -0.13 1.40
CA LEU A 45 9.34 -0.73 0.22
C LEU A 45 7.82 -0.59 0.26
N ILE A 46 7.18 -0.85 1.40
CA ILE A 46 5.73 -0.70 1.51
C ILE A 46 5.30 0.76 1.40
N THR A 47 6.09 1.70 1.92
CA THR A 47 5.85 3.15 1.77
C THR A 47 5.94 3.60 0.31
N ILE A 48 6.91 3.09 -0.45
CA ILE A 48 7.04 3.38 -1.88
C ILE A 48 5.84 2.79 -2.64
N LEU A 49 5.53 1.52 -2.43
CA LEU A 49 4.39 0.85 -3.08
C LEU A 49 3.07 1.53 -2.77
N ALA A 50 2.90 1.95 -1.51
CA ALA A 50 1.80 2.77 -1.05
C ALA A 50 1.68 4.05 -1.89
N ALA A 51 2.76 4.85 -1.95
CA ALA A 51 2.78 6.11 -2.69
C ALA A 51 2.42 5.93 -4.18
N PHE A 52 2.91 4.86 -4.82
CA PHE A 52 2.52 4.51 -6.18
C PHE A 52 1.02 4.22 -6.31
N GLY A 53 0.44 3.41 -5.42
CA GLY A 53 -0.99 3.12 -5.43
C GLY A 53 -1.87 4.35 -5.15
N GLU A 54 -1.39 5.32 -4.37
CA GLU A 54 -2.08 6.59 -4.18
C GLU A 54 -2.02 7.46 -5.44
N MET A 55 -0.84 7.59 -6.06
CA MET A 55 -0.66 8.32 -7.32
C MET A 55 -1.59 7.77 -8.41
N GLU A 56 -1.65 6.45 -8.60
CA GLU A 56 -2.52 5.83 -9.60
C GLU A 56 -4.01 6.13 -9.35
N ARG A 57 -4.46 6.06 -8.09
CA ARG A 57 -5.84 6.43 -7.74
C ARG A 57 -6.14 7.90 -8.00
N ASN A 58 -5.20 8.79 -7.69
CA ASN A 58 -5.35 10.22 -7.97
C ASN A 58 -5.43 10.48 -9.47
N LEU A 59 -4.58 9.85 -10.29
CA LEU A 59 -4.62 9.95 -11.75
C LEU A 59 -5.96 9.46 -12.32
N ILE A 60 -6.46 8.32 -11.84
CA ILE A 60 -7.78 7.79 -12.26
C ILE A 60 -8.91 8.75 -11.86
N SER A 61 -8.84 9.34 -10.66
CA SER A 61 -9.81 10.32 -10.19
C SER A 61 -9.81 11.59 -11.04
N GLU A 62 -8.62 12.11 -11.37
CA GLU A 62 -8.45 13.27 -12.24
C GLU A 62 -9.04 13.02 -13.63
N GLN A 63 -8.73 11.88 -14.25
CA GLN A 63 -9.31 11.54 -15.56
C GLN A 63 -10.83 11.40 -15.51
N THR A 64 -11.38 10.84 -14.43
CA THR A 64 -12.83 10.73 -14.25
C THR A 64 -13.49 12.10 -14.15
N ARG A 65 -12.88 13.05 -13.43
CA ARG A 65 -13.39 14.43 -13.32
C ARG A 65 -13.31 15.18 -14.65
N MET A 66 -12.21 15.01 -15.39
CA MET A 66 -12.07 15.58 -16.73
C MET A 66 -13.15 15.04 -17.69
N ALA A 67 -13.43 13.74 -17.64
CA ALA A 67 -14.44 13.10 -18.48
C ALA A 67 -15.87 13.60 -18.18
N ILE A 68 -16.19 13.89 -16.91
CA ILE A 68 -17.51 14.42 -16.51
C ILE A 68 -17.65 15.90 -16.89
N HIS A 69 -16.56 16.67 -16.89
CA HIS A 69 -16.57 18.10 -17.24
C HIS A 69 -16.59 18.37 -18.75
N LEU A 70 -16.24 17.38 -19.58
CA LEU A 70 -16.27 17.43 -21.03
C LEU A 70 -17.66 17.14 -21.65
N ARG A 71 -18.74 17.28 -20.85
CA ARG A 71 -20.12 16.99 -21.25
C ARG A 71 -21.02 18.22 -21.21
#